data_AF-A0A712CSH9-F1
#
_entry.id   AF-A0A712CSH9-F1
#
_cell.length_a   1.000
_cell.length_b   1.000
_cell.length_c   1.000
_cell.angle_alpha   90.00
_cell.angle_beta   90.00
_cell.angle_gamma   90.00
#
_symmetry.space_group_name_H-M   'P 1'
#
loop_
_entity.id
_entity.type
_entity.pdbx_description
1 polymer ?
#
loop_
_entity_poly.entity_id
_entity_poly.type
_entity_poly.pdbx_seq_one_letter_code
_entity_poly.pdbx_strand_id
1 'polypeptide(L)'
;MIVVELIIVLLAIFLGARLGGIGIGFAGGLGVLVLAAIGVKPGTIPFDVISIIMAVIAAISAMQVAGGLDYLVNQTEKLLRKNPKYITILAPIVTYFLT
;
A
#
# COMPACT_ATOMS: atom_id res chain seq x y z
N MET A 1 0.83 -30.48 -11.65
CA MET A 1 -0.10 -29.36 -11.43
C MET A 1 0.62 -28.22 -10.71
N ILE A 2 1.01 -28.39 -9.44
CA ILE A 2 1.74 -27.37 -8.64
C ILE A 2 2.98 -26.77 -9.33
N VAL A 3 3.80 -27.59 -10.00
CA VAL A 3 5.00 -27.09 -10.70
C VAL A 3 4.66 -26.08 -11.81
N VAL A 4 3.55 -26.31 -12.54
CA VAL A 4 3.10 -25.41 -13.61
C VAL A 4 2.55 -24.10 -13.02
N GLU A 5 1.77 -24.20 -11.94
CA GLU A 5 1.27 -23.04 -11.20
C GLU A 5 2.41 -22.18 -10.65
N LEU A 6 3.44 -22.81 -10.08
CA LEU A 6 4.63 -22.13 -9.57
C LEU A 6 5.37 -21.40 -10.69
N ILE A 7 5.54 -22.03 -11.86
CA ILE A 7 6.16 -21.38 -13.03
C ILE A 7 5.36 -20.13 -13.44
N ILE A 8 4.04 -20.22 -13.50
CA ILE A 8 3.17 -19.09 -13.85
C ILE A 8 3.33 -17.95 -12.84
N VAL A 9 3.33 -18.25 -11.54
CA VAL A 9 3.52 -17.25 -10.48
C VAL A 9 4.90 -16.61 -10.59
N LEU A 10 5.97 -17.39 -10.77
CA LEU A 10 7.32 -16.87 -10.91
C LEU A 10 7.49 -15.98 -12.15
N LEU A 11 6.87 -16.35 -13.28
CA LEU A 11 6.85 -15.53 -14.49
C LEU A 11 6.08 -14.23 -14.27
N ALA A 12 4.94 -14.27 -13.59
CA ALA A 12 4.15 -13.08 -13.26
C ALA A 12 4.94 -12.13 -12.34
N ILE A 13 5.61 -12.66 -11.31
CA ILE A 13 6.48 -11.88 -10.42
C ILE A 13 7.65 -11.26 -11.19
N PHE A 14 8.33 -12.04 -12.03
CA PHE A 14 9.46 -11.57 -12.82
C PHE A 14 9.05 -10.44 -13.78
N LEU A 15 7.94 -10.60 -14.51
CA LEU A 15 7.39 -9.57 -15.38
C LEU A 15 6.97 -8.32 -14.58
N GLY A 16 6.28 -8.50 -13.46
CA GLY A 16 5.86 -7.41 -12.58
C GLY A 16 7.04 -6.61 -12.04
N ALA A 17 8.06 -7.30 -11.52
CA ALA A 17 9.28 -6.68 -10.98
C ALA A 17 10.05 -5.90 -12.06
N ARG A 18 10.05 -6.37 -13.31
CA ARG A 18 10.71 -5.67 -14.43
C ARG A 18 9.95 -4.42 -14.88
N LEU A 19 8.61 -4.44 -14.82
CA LEU A 19 7.77 -3.30 -15.20
C LEU A 19 7.74 -2.22 -14.10
N GLY A 20 7.81 -2.62 -12.82
CA GLY A 20 7.81 -1.72 -11.67
C GLY A 20 6.51 -0.94 -11.49
N GLY A 21 6.39 -0.22 -10.36
CA GLY A 21 5.26 0.65 -10.06
C GLY A 21 3.90 -0.04 -10.20
N ILE A 22 3.01 0.53 -11.03
CA ILE A 22 1.67 -0.02 -11.29
C ILE A 22 1.69 -1.34 -12.06
N GLY A 23 2.77 -1.62 -12.82
CA GLY A 23 2.94 -2.83 -13.60
C GLY A 23 3.02 -4.11 -12.75
N ILE A 24 3.46 -4.00 -11.50
CA ILE A 24 3.44 -5.10 -10.53
C ILE A 24 2.00 -5.55 -10.24
N GLY A 25 1.08 -4.59 -10.09
CA GLY A 25 -0.34 -4.88 -9.86
C GLY A 25 -0.99 -5.58 -11.06
N PHE A 26 -0.74 -5.10 -12.27
CA PHE A 26 -1.25 -5.73 -13.49
C PHE A 26 -0.68 -7.13 -13.73
N ALA A 27 0.62 -7.33 -13.50
CA ALA A 27 1.25 -8.64 -13.62
C ALA A 27 0.68 -9.65 -12.61
N GLY A 28 0.40 -9.22 -11.38
CA GLY A 28 -0.30 -10.04 -10.39
C GLY A 28 -1.70 -10.44 -10.83
N GLY A 29 -2.50 -9.49 -11.32
CA GLY A 29 -3.85 -9.77 -11.85
C GLY A 29 -3.83 -10.71 -13.05
N LEU A 30 -2.91 -10.51 -14.00
CA LEU A 30 -2.74 -11.36 -15.17
C LEU A 30 -2.31 -12.78 -14.76
N GLY A 31 -1.41 -12.92 -13.78
CA GLY A 31 -1.02 -14.21 -13.21
C GLY A 31 -2.23 -14.98 -12.64
N VAL A 32 -3.11 -14.30 -11.90
CA VAL A 32 -4.34 -14.90 -11.37
C VAL A 32 -5.30 -15.34 -12.48
N LEU A 33 -5.46 -14.54 -13.54
CA LEU A 33 -6.30 -14.89 -14.70
C LEU A 33 -5.77 -16.13 -15.43
N VAL A 34 -4.45 -16.22 -15.63
CA VAL A 34 -3.82 -17.39 -16.27
C VAL A 34 -3.98 -18.64 -15.41
N LEU A 35 -3.81 -18.54 -14.09
CA LEU A 35 -4.06 -19.64 -13.15
C LEU A 35 -5.53 -20.09 -13.19
N ALA A 36 -6.47 -19.14 -13.25
CA ALA A 36 -7.89 -19.45 -13.37
C ALA A 36 -8.22 -20.18 -14.69
N ALA A 37 -7.61 -19.78 -15.80
CA ALA A 37 -7.82 -20.39 -17.12
C ALA A 37 -7.36 -21.86 -17.20
N ILE A 38 -6.36 -22.25 -16.40
CA ILE A 38 -5.89 -23.65 -16.32
C ILE A 38 -6.66 -24.50 -15.29
N GLY A 39 -7.75 -23.96 -14.71
CA GLY A 39 -8.66 -24.69 -13.82
C GLY A 39 -8.38 -24.53 -12.32
N VAL A 40 -7.44 -23.66 -11.92
CA VAL A 40 -7.27 -23.31 -10.51
C VAL A 40 -8.44 -22.43 -10.08
N LYS A 41 -9.16 -22.81 -9.03
CA LYS A 41 -10.25 -21.99 -8.50
C LYS A 41 -9.68 -20.66 -7.98
N PRO A 42 -10.12 -19.51 -8.50
CA PRO A 42 -9.73 -18.22 -7.95
C PRO A 42 -10.16 -18.15 -6.48
N GLY A 43 -9.32 -17.56 -5.65
CA GLY A 43 -9.69 -17.22 -4.28
C GLY A 43 -10.82 -16.18 -4.25
N THR A 44 -11.36 -15.93 -3.06
CA THR A 44 -12.31 -14.85 -2.85
C THR A 44 -11.62 -13.50 -3.11
N ILE A 45 -12.29 -12.63 -3.87
CA ILE A 45 -11.82 -11.25 -4.04
C ILE A 45 -11.87 -10.58 -2.66
N PRO A 46 -10.77 -9.95 -2.19
CA PRO A 46 -10.70 -9.37 -0.86
C PRO A 46 -11.41 -8.00 -0.82
N PHE A 47 -12.72 -7.99 -1.04
CA PHE A 47 -13.54 -6.78 -1.05
C PHE A 47 -13.42 -5.99 0.25
N ASP A 48 -13.30 -6.68 1.39
CA ASP A 48 -13.11 -6.05 2.69
C ASP A 48 -11.84 -5.19 2.70
N VAL A 49 -10.73 -5.73 2.20
CA VAL A 49 -9.44 -5.05 2.15
C VAL A 49 -9.49 -3.85 1.20
N ILE A 50 -10.06 -4.03 0.00
CA ILE A 50 -10.21 -2.95 -0.99
C ILE A 50 -11.07 -1.82 -0.41
N SER A 51 -12.18 -2.17 0.26
CA SER A 51 -13.11 -1.21 0.83
C SER A 51 -12.47 -0.42 1.98
N ILE A 52 -11.67 -1.07 2.84
CA ILE A 52 -10.91 -0.39 3.90
C ILE A 52 -9.93 0.60 3.29
N ILE A 53 -9.16 0.21 2.27
CA ILE A 53 -8.20 1.11 1.59
C ILE A 53 -8.95 2.31 0.99
N MET A 54 -10.07 2.08 0.30
CA MET A 54 -10.89 3.14 -0.27
C MET A 54 -11.43 4.11 0.79
N ALA A 55 -11.91 3.60 1.92
CA ALA A 55 -12.39 4.41 3.03
C ALA A 55 -11.27 5.28 3.63
N VAL A 56 -10.08 4.70 3.83
CA VAL A 56 -8.90 5.43 4.33
C VAL A 56 -8.46 6.51 3.34
N ILE A 57 -8.42 6.22 2.03
CA ILE A 57 -8.09 7.21 1.00
C ILE A 57 -9.12 8.35 1.00
N ALA A 58 -10.41 8.04 1.11
CA ALA A 58 -11.46 9.06 1.17
C ALA A 58 -11.30 9.97 2.40
N ALA A 59 -11.03 9.38 3.58
CA ALA A 59 -10.80 10.13 4.81
C ALA A 59 -9.56 11.03 4.72
N ILE A 60 -8.44 10.50 4.19
CA ILE A 60 -7.21 11.27 3.97
C ILE A 60 -7.45 12.41 2.98
N SER A 61 -8.16 12.14 1.88
CA SER A 61 -8.48 13.16 0.86
C SER A 61 -9.34 14.28 1.45
N ALA A 62 -10.34 13.96 2.28
CA ALA A 62 -11.14 14.94 2.99
C ALA A 62 -10.29 15.78 3.96
N MET A 63 -9.38 15.15 4.70
CA MET A 63 -8.46 15.83 5.62
C MET A 63 -7.46 16.73 4.88
N GLN A 64 -6.97 16.33 3.71
CA GLN A 64 -6.11 17.13 2.85
C GLN A 64 -6.85 18.37 2.32
N VAL A 65 -8.08 18.20 1.80
CA VAL A 65 -8.90 19.31 1.30
C VAL A 65 -9.27 20.29 2.42
N ALA A 66 -9.51 19.80 3.63
CA ALA A 66 -9.77 20.63 4.81
C ALA A 66 -8.51 21.33 5.37
N GLY A 67 -7.31 21.05 4.85
CA GLY A 67 -6.03 21.56 5.38
C GLY A 67 -5.62 20.94 6.73
N GLY A 68 -6.32 19.89 7.19
CA GLY A 68 -6.04 19.23 8.46
C GLY A 68 -4.67 18.54 8.48
N LEU A 69 -4.25 17.98 7.35
CA LEU A 69 -2.93 17.35 7.22
C LEU A 69 -1.82 18.39 7.35
N ASP A 70 -1.95 19.54 6.68
CA ASP A 70 -0.97 20.63 6.77
C ASP A 70 -0.86 21.21 8.19
N TYR A 71 -2.00 21.33 8.88
CA TYR A 71 -2.03 21.74 10.29
C TYR A 71 -1.25 20.77 11.18
N LEU A 72 -1.51 19.45 11.05
CA LEU A 72 -0.84 18.42 11.83
C LEU A 72 0.68 18.38 11.58
N VAL A 73 1.10 18.54 10.33
CA VAL A 73 2.52 18.61 9.95
C VAL A 73 3.18 19.85 10.53
N ASN A 74 2.54 21.02 10.45
CA ASN A 74 3.09 22.27 11.01
C ASN A 74 3.26 22.18 12.54
N GLN A 75 2.31 21.58 13.25
CA GLN A 75 2.43 21.35 14.69
C GLN A 75 3.56 20.38 15.03
N THR A 76 3.72 19.32 14.23
CA THR A 76 4.83 18.37 14.36
C THR A 76 6.18 19.05 14.14
N GLU A 77 6.30 19.87 13.11
CA GLU A 77 7.52 20.62 12.79
C GLU A 77 7.91 21.54 13.95
N LYS A 78 6.96 22.30 14.51
CA LYS A 78 7.21 23.16 15.69
C LYS A 78 7.74 22.37 16.88
N LEU A 79 7.16 21.20 17.17
CA LEU A 79 7.58 20.34 18.27
C LEU A 79 9.01 19.81 18.08
N LEU A 80 9.34 19.35 16.86
CA LEU A 80 10.66 18.81 16.52
C LEU A 80 11.72 19.91 16.50
N ARG A 81 11.42 21.09 15.94
CA ARG A 81 12.32 22.26 15.96
C ARG A 81 12.59 22.78 17.38
N LYS A 82 11.63 22.66 18.29
CA LYS A 82 11.80 23.03 19.70
C LYS A 82 12.74 22.07 20.45
N ASN A 83 12.81 20.81 20.03
CA ASN A 83 13.58 19.75 20.70
C ASN A 83 14.55 19.00 19.76
N PRO A 84 15.48 19.70 19.08
CA PRO A 84 16.28 19.11 18.01
C PRO A 84 17.21 17.98 18.48
N LYS A 85 17.63 17.99 19.75
CA LYS A 85 18.46 16.93 20.34
C LYS A 85 17.74 15.59 20.48
N TYR A 86 16.40 15.57 20.46
CA TYR A 86 15.58 14.37 20.70
C TYR A 86 14.84 13.90 19.44
N ILE A 87 15.19 14.40 18.25
CA ILE A 87 14.49 14.07 16.99
C ILE A 87 14.41 12.56 16.74
N THR A 88 15.46 11.80 17.02
CA THR A 88 15.49 10.34 16.79
C THR A 88 14.43 9.59 17.61
N ILE A 89 13.99 10.14 18.74
CA ILE A 89 12.95 9.56 19.59
C ILE A 89 11.59 10.20 19.30
N LEU A 90 11.55 11.54 19.16
CA LEU A 90 10.32 12.29 18.96
C LEU A 90 9.70 12.04 17.58
N ALA A 91 10.50 11.92 16.52
CA ALA A 91 9.96 11.72 15.17
C ALA A 91 9.18 10.40 15.03
N PRO A 92 9.68 9.23 15.50
CA PRO A 92 8.89 7.99 15.51
C PRO A 92 7.62 8.09 16.35
N ILE A 93 7.70 8.70 17.54
CA ILE A 93 6.54 8.85 18.44
C ILE A 93 5.45 9.68 17.78
N VAL A 94 5.79 10.84 17.23
CA VAL A 94 4.80 11.72 16.60
C VAL A 94 4.23 11.08 15.34
N THR A 95 5.07 10.39 14.55
CA THR A 95 4.60 9.63 13.37
C THR A 95 3.59 8.55 13.77
N TYR A 96 3.83 7.84 14.88
CA TYR A 96 2.90 6.85 15.40
C TYR A 96 1.56 7.46 15.84
N PHE A 97 1.57 8.66 16.43
CA PHE A 97 0.32 9.37 16.79
C PHE A 97 -0.43 9.96 15.59
N LEU A 98 0.26 10.16 14.46
CA LEU A 98 -0.32 10.69 13.21
C LEU A 98 -0.88 9.59 12.30
N THR A 99 -0.47 8.33 12.50
CA THR A 99 -0.95 7.15 11.75
C THR A 99 -2.23 6.62 12.37
#